data_AF-A0A1R3RKR3-F1
#
_entry.id   AF-A0A1R3RKR3-F1
#
_cell.length_a   1.000
_cell.length_b   1.000
_cell.length_c   1.000
_cell.angle_alpha   90.00
_cell.angle_beta   90.00
_cell.angle_gamma   90.00
#
_symmetry.space_group_name_H-M   'P 1'
#
loop_
_entity.id
_entity.type
_entity.pdbx_description
1 polymer ?
#
loop_
_entity_poly.entity_id
_entity_poly.type
_entity_poly.pdbx_seq_one_letter_code
_entity_poly.pdbx_strand_id
1 'polypeptide(L)'
;MCQYSTEDGHMTPWHTTHYGSIAQRGPGLMIIEATAIVPEGRVTPGCKNFGASSVGRGGVATDAVGGWVTNVKGPSAIPFSEDGIVPQVMSKKEIEELKEAWVAATKRAVAAGADFVEIHAAHGYLLSSFLSPAANQRDDEYGGGFENRIRLPLEIAQLTRKSDSRALHTRTWQPSLE
;
A
#
# COMPACT_ATOMS: atom_id res chain seq x y z
N MET A 1 -6.82 -3.03 -9.96
CA MET A 1 -7.74 -1.88 -10.08
C MET A 1 -8.66 -1.88 -8.87
N CYS A 2 -8.62 -0.84 -8.04
CA CYS A 2 -9.44 -0.77 -6.83
C CYS A 2 -10.94 -0.77 -7.18
N GLN A 3 -11.71 -1.62 -6.51
CA GLN A 3 -13.15 -1.78 -6.67
C GLN A 3 -13.95 -0.97 -5.66
N TYR A 4 -13.31 -0.54 -4.57
CA TYR A 4 -13.90 0.30 -3.53
C TYR A 4 -15.17 -0.28 -2.88
N SER A 5 -15.35 -1.61 -2.96
CA SER A 5 -16.63 -2.30 -2.69
C SER A 5 -16.56 -3.22 -1.47
N THR A 6 -15.64 -2.95 -0.54
CA THR A 6 -15.41 -3.81 0.62
C THR A 6 -16.15 -3.33 1.85
N GLU A 7 -16.63 -4.28 2.65
CA GLU A 7 -17.29 -4.05 3.93
C GLU A 7 -16.39 -4.49 5.05
N ASP A 8 -16.04 -3.56 5.93
CA ASP A 8 -14.91 -3.68 6.84
C ASP A 8 -13.75 -4.43 6.17
N GLY A 9 -13.44 -4.09 4.90
CA GLY A 9 -12.33 -4.55 4.05
C GLY A 9 -12.27 -6.04 3.82
N HIS A 10 -13.30 -6.73 4.27
CA HIS A 10 -13.68 -8.02 3.78
C HIS A 10 -14.24 -7.87 2.37
N MET A 11 -13.89 -8.84 1.53
CA MET A 11 -14.46 -8.92 0.19
C MET A 11 -15.95 -9.25 0.30
N THR A 12 -16.77 -8.42 -0.32
CA THR A 12 -18.21 -8.66 -0.50
C THR A 12 -18.49 -9.54 -1.72
N PRO A 13 -19.74 -10.03 -1.92
CA PRO A 13 -20.14 -10.78 -3.13
C PRO A 13 -19.84 -10.08 -4.45
N TRP A 14 -19.68 -8.75 -4.44
CA TRP A 14 -19.19 -7.97 -5.59
C TRP A 14 -17.87 -8.54 -6.12
N HIS A 15 -16.92 -8.81 -5.24
CA HIS A 15 -15.58 -9.27 -5.60
C HIS A 15 -15.61 -10.66 -6.21
N THR A 16 -16.40 -11.58 -5.63
CA THR A 16 -16.58 -12.92 -6.17
C THR A 16 -17.15 -12.86 -7.58
N THR A 17 -18.16 -12.01 -7.80
CA THR A 17 -18.77 -11.82 -9.12
C THR A 17 -17.80 -11.17 -10.10
N HIS A 18 -17.15 -10.08 -9.68
CA HIS A 18 -16.23 -9.31 -10.50
C HIS A 18 -15.01 -10.13 -10.91
N TYR A 19 -14.25 -10.63 -9.94
CA TYR A 19 -13.07 -11.44 -10.21
C TYR A 19 -13.43 -12.78 -10.86
N GLY A 20 -14.54 -13.41 -10.45
CA GLY A 20 -15.02 -14.63 -11.09
C GLY A 20 -15.34 -14.43 -12.57
N SER A 21 -15.97 -13.31 -12.93
CA SER A 21 -16.26 -12.98 -14.33
C SER A 21 -15.01 -12.72 -15.18
N ILE A 22 -13.95 -12.17 -14.58
CA ILE A 22 -12.66 -11.96 -15.24
C ILE A 22 -11.92 -13.30 -15.39
N ALA A 23 -11.92 -14.12 -14.34
CA ALA A 23 -11.28 -15.43 -14.32
C ALA A 23 -11.81 -16.34 -15.45
N GLN A 24 -13.13 -16.33 -15.67
CA GLN A 24 -13.79 -17.11 -16.70
C GLN A 24 -13.41 -16.71 -18.13
N ARG A 25 -12.79 -15.54 -18.34
CA ARG A 25 -12.35 -15.07 -19.66
C ARG A 25 -10.95 -15.58 -20.04
N GLY A 26 -10.29 -16.34 -19.17
CA GLY A 26 -9.00 -16.98 -19.44
C GLY A 26 -7.77 -16.06 -19.51
N PRO A 27 -7.65 -14.97 -18.71
CA PRO A 27 -6.39 -14.25 -18.63
C PRO A 27 -5.29 -15.16 -18.04
N GLY A 28 -4.07 -15.07 -18.56
CA GLY A 28 -2.92 -15.84 -18.04
C GLY A 28 -2.44 -15.40 -16.66
N LEU A 29 -2.83 -14.20 -16.21
CA LEU A 29 -2.52 -13.64 -14.91
C LEU A 29 -3.65 -12.71 -14.45
N MET A 30 -4.01 -12.78 -13.18
CA MET A 30 -4.88 -11.80 -12.53
C MET A 30 -4.23 -11.29 -11.26
N ILE A 31 -4.25 -9.96 -11.10
CA ILE A 31 -3.77 -9.30 -9.89
C ILE A 31 -5.00 -8.72 -9.19
N ILE A 32 -5.27 -9.19 -7.97
CA ILE A 32 -6.33 -8.59 -7.14
C ILE A 32 -5.97 -7.13 -6.83
N GLU A 33 -6.98 -6.30 -6.57
CA GLU A 33 -6.74 -4.89 -6.26
C GLU A 33 -5.81 -4.66 -5.05
N ALA A 34 -5.27 -3.43 -4.95
CA ALA A 34 -4.42 -3.02 -3.85
C ALA A 34 -5.11 -3.33 -2.52
N THR A 35 -4.51 -4.28 -1.80
CA THR A 35 -4.99 -4.77 -0.52
C THR A 35 -4.04 -4.23 0.52
N ALA A 36 -4.51 -3.30 1.35
CA ALA A 36 -3.64 -2.72 2.36
C ALA A 36 -3.30 -3.77 3.45
N ILE A 37 -2.36 -3.43 4.33
CA ILE A 37 -1.81 -4.37 5.32
C ILE A 37 -2.13 -3.97 6.77
N VAL A 38 -2.48 -2.71 6.98
CA VAL A 38 -2.91 -2.09 8.25
C VAL A 38 -4.08 -1.17 7.97
N PRO A 39 -5.14 -1.11 8.81
CA PRO A 39 -6.39 -0.40 8.50
C PRO A 39 -6.20 1.03 7.98
N GLU A 40 -5.26 1.78 8.54
CA GLU A 40 -4.91 3.16 8.19
C GLU A 40 -4.20 3.29 6.84
N GLY A 41 -3.62 2.20 6.32
CA GLY A 41 -2.97 2.15 5.01
C GLY A 41 -3.94 2.13 3.83
N ARG A 42 -5.25 2.20 4.08
CA ARG A 42 -6.30 2.30 3.05
C ARG A 42 -6.35 3.70 2.45
N VAL A 43 -6.41 3.77 1.11
CA VAL A 43 -6.62 5.01 0.35
C VAL A 43 -8.00 5.59 0.62
N THR A 44 -8.96 4.69 0.65
CA THR A 44 -10.35 4.98 0.92
C THR A 44 -10.82 3.88 1.83
N PRO A 45 -11.86 4.14 2.63
CA PRO A 45 -12.35 3.15 3.51
C PRO A 45 -12.74 1.86 2.75
N GLY A 46 -13.00 1.88 1.43
CA GLY A 46 -13.62 0.82 0.66
C GLY A 46 -12.59 0.09 -0.18
N CYS A 47 -11.35 0.56 -0.11
CA CYS A 47 -10.21 -0.19 -0.56
C CYS A 47 -10.09 -1.44 0.30
N LYS A 48 -9.82 -2.57 -0.36
CA LYS A 48 -9.53 -3.84 0.30
C LYS A 48 -8.51 -3.66 1.39
N ASN A 49 -8.93 -3.96 2.62
CA ASN A 49 -8.03 -4.09 3.74
C ASN A 49 -8.65 -4.55 5.08
N PHE A 50 -9.51 -5.56 5.21
CA PHE A 50 -10.19 -5.76 6.51
C PHE A 50 -10.73 -4.43 7.21
N GLY A 51 -11.06 -3.32 6.48
CA GLY A 51 -11.96 -2.19 6.84
C GLY A 51 -12.69 -1.49 5.61
N ALA A 52 -13.89 -0.83 5.73
CA ALA A 52 -14.91 -0.31 4.70
C ALA A 52 -15.01 1.24 4.42
N SER A 53 -15.66 1.73 3.31
CA SER A 53 -15.68 2.90 2.29
C SER A 53 -15.96 4.43 2.42
N SER A 54 -15.11 5.30 1.76
CA SER A 54 -15.35 6.42 0.75
C SER A 54 -14.33 7.63 0.69
N VAL A 55 -14.08 8.32 -0.45
CA VAL A 55 -12.97 9.31 -0.69
C VAL A 55 -13.44 10.77 -0.83
N GLY A 56 -12.69 11.76 -0.31
CA GLY A 56 -12.89 13.20 -0.51
C GLY A 56 -12.03 13.84 -1.62
N ARG A 57 -12.21 15.15 -1.88
CA ARG A 57 -11.36 15.95 -2.79
C ARG A 57 -9.92 15.94 -2.25
N GLY A 58 -8.99 15.40 -3.04
CA GLY A 58 -7.62 15.09 -2.62
C GLY A 58 -7.27 13.60 -2.74
N GLY A 59 -8.23 12.74 -3.10
CA GLY A 59 -7.97 11.31 -3.31
C GLY A 59 -7.79 10.51 -2.02
N VAL A 60 -8.06 11.12 -0.86
CA VAL A 60 -8.05 10.48 0.45
C VAL A 60 -9.42 10.64 1.12
N ALA A 61 -9.82 9.64 1.86
CA ALA A 61 -11.03 9.68 2.66
C ALA A 61 -10.94 10.62 3.85
N THR A 62 -11.93 11.49 3.98
CA THR A 62 -12.07 12.37 5.14
C THR A 62 -12.83 11.66 6.27
N ASP A 63 -12.71 12.16 7.50
CA ASP A 63 -13.44 11.60 8.65
C ASP A 63 -14.96 11.60 8.44
N ALA A 64 -15.48 12.59 7.70
CA ALA A 64 -16.89 12.72 7.35
C ALA A 64 -17.45 11.50 6.59
N VAL A 65 -16.57 10.69 6.02
CA VAL A 65 -16.92 9.54 5.19
C VAL A 65 -16.21 8.26 5.67
N GLY A 66 -15.78 8.25 6.94
CA GLY A 66 -15.14 7.11 7.59
C GLY A 66 -13.64 6.99 7.37
N GLY A 67 -12.98 8.05 6.88
CA GLY A 67 -11.52 8.13 6.81
C GLY A 67 -10.84 8.28 8.18
N TRP A 68 -9.50 8.26 8.16
CA TRP A 68 -8.62 8.42 9.33
C TRP A 68 -7.65 9.54 9.03
N VAL A 69 -8.16 10.77 8.89
CA VAL A 69 -7.32 11.92 8.51
C VAL A 69 -6.25 12.22 9.54
N THR A 70 -6.51 11.85 10.79
CA THR A 70 -5.58 12.02 11.90
C THR A 70 -4.49 10.95 11.95
N ASN A 71 -4.62 9.82 11.25
CA ASN A 71 -3.67 8.69 11.31
C ASN A 71 -3.04 8.35 9.95
N VAL A 72 -3.00 9.32 9.02
CA VAL A 72 -2.25 9.18 7.77
C VAL A 72 -0.76 9.29 8.09
N LYS A 73 0.05 8.32 7.66
CA LYS A 73 1.49 8.26 7.96
C LYS A 73 2.34 8.35 6.69
N GLY A 74 3.52 8.95 6.82
CA GLY A 74 4.47 9.12 5.72
C GLY A 74 5.91 9.30 6.20
N PRO A 75 6.87 9.38 5.27
CA PRO A 75 8.27 9.60 5.62
C PRO A 75 8.53 10.98 6.23
N SER A 76 7.74 12.00 5.84
CA SER A 76 7.87 13.39 6.31
C SER A 76 6.50 14.06 6.36
N ALA A 77 6.37 15.16 7.12
CA ALA A 77 5.13 15.93 7.28
C ALA A 77 4.87 16.85 6.08
N ILE A 78 4.83 16.27 4.88
CA ILE A 78 4.63 16.97 3.60
C ILE A 78 3.36 16.43 2.95
N PRO A 79 2.33 17.25 2.74
CA PRO A 79 1.11 16.81 2.09
C PRO A 79 1.33 16.62 0.58
N PHE A 80 0.48 15.80 -0.04
CA PHE A 80 0.53 15.57 -1.50
C PHE A 80 0.08 16.81 -2.31
N SER A 81 -0.82 17.62 -1.75
CA SER A 81 -1.36 18.85 -2.34
C SER A 81 -1.49 19.93 -1.26
N GLU A 82 -1.61 21.20 -1.65
CA GLU A 82 -1.71 22.34 -0.71
C GLU A 82 -2.84 22.17 0.32
N ASP A 83 -4.03 21.73 -0.11
CA ASP A 83 -5.19 21.47 0.76
C ASP A 83 -5.24 20.01 1.26
N GLY A 84 -4.15 19.26 1.12
CA GLY A 84 -4.07 17.84 1.45
C GLY A 84 -3.93 17.56 2.94
N ILE A 85 -4.18 16.31 3.34
CA ILE A 85 -3.90 15.85 4.69
C ILE A 85 -2.38 15.86 4.90
N VAL A 86 -1.94 16.49 5.98
CA VAL A 86 -0.53 16.45 6.40
C VAL A 86 -0.28 15.11 7.08
N PRO A 87 0.56 14.23 6.53
CA PRO A 87 0.84 12.94 7.14
C PRO A 87 1.70 13.10 8.41
N GLN A 88 1.48 12.22 9.38
CA GLN A 88 2.37 12.06 10.52
C GLN A 88 3.68 11.39 10.09
N VAL A 89 4.80 11.91 10.60
CA VAL A 89 6.13 11.35 10.35
C VAL A 89 6.23 10.00 11.06
N MET A 90 6.50 8.93 10.29
CA MET A 90 6.72 7.61 10.90
C MET A 90 7.97 7.60 11.77
N SER A 91 7.83 7.12 12.99
CA SER A 91 8.95 6.73 13.85
C SER A 91 9.58 5.42 13.36
N LYS A 92 10.81 5.14 13.80
CA LYS A 92 11.49 3.87 13.50
C LYS A 92 10.70 2.66 14.03
N LYS A 93 10.05 2.80 15.18
CA LYS A 93 9.18 1.77 15.76
C LYS A 93 8.01 1.45 14.83
N GLU A 94 7.34 2.46 14.30
CA GLU A 94 6.23 2.27 13.36
C GLU A 94 6.67 1.69 12.02
N ILE A 95 7.90 1.97 11.58
CA ILE A 95 8.50 1.32 10.41
C ILE A 95 8.70 -0.18 10.68
N GLU A 96 9.14 -0.58 11.88
CA GLU A 96 9.23 -2.00 12.26
C GLU A 96 7.84 -2.65 12.38
N GLU A 97 6.87 -1.98 12.99
CA GLU A 97 5.47 -2.47 13.06
C GLU A 97 4.86 -2.65 11.66
N LEU A 98 5.17 -1.76 10.71
CA LEU A 98 4.78 -1.90 9.30
C LEU A 98 5.38 -3.17 8.68
N LYS A 99 6.67 -3.46 8.93
CA LYS A 99 7.34 -4.65 8.42
C LYS A 99 6.72 -5.93 8.99
N GLU A 100 6.37 -5.95 10.27
CA GLU A 100 5.67 -7.06 10.91
C GLU A 100 4.28 -7.28 10.29
N ALA A 101 3.51 -6.20 10.11
CA ALA A 101 2.21 -6.25 9.47
C ALA A 101 2.29 -6.73 8.02
N TRP A 102 3.33 -6.31 7.29
CA TRP A 102 3.61 -6.77 5.92
C TRP A 102 3.85 -8.27 5.85
N VAL A 103 4.69 -8.81 6.75
CA VAL A 103 4.95 -10.27 6.83
C VAL A 103 3.66 -11.02 7.16
N ALA A 104 2.87 -10.52 8.09
CA ALA A 104 1.58 -11.14 8.44
C ALA A 104 0.60 -11.15 7.25
N ALA A 105 0.53 -10.04 6.50
CA ALA A 105 -0.30 -9.94 5.30
C ALA A 105 0.18 -10.89 4.18
N THR A 106 1.49 -10.97 3.97
CA THR A 106 2.10 -11.89 3.00
C THR A 106 1.74 -13.34 3.34
N LYS A 107 1.88 -13.75 4.60
CA LYS A 107 1.49 -15.09 5.05
C LYS A 107 0.01 -15.38 4.87
N ARG A 108 -0.87 -14.39 5.10
CA ARG A 108 -2.32 -14.52 4.84
C ARG A 108 -2.61 -14.71 3.36
N ALA A 109 -1.96 -13.95 2.48
CA ALA A 109 -2.13 -14.10 1.03
C ALA A 109 -1.69 -15.49 0.54
N VAL A 110 -0.55 -15.98 1.04
CA VAL A 110 -0.05 -17.34 0.78
C VAL A 110 -1.06 -18.39 1.23
N ALA A 111 -1.53 -18.30 2.47
CA ALA A 111 -2.49 -19.24 3.04
C ALA A 111 -3.86 -19.22 2.31
N ALA A 112 -4.23 -18.07 1.74
CA ALA A 112 -5.42 -17.92 0.90
C ALA A 112 -5.25 -18.48 -0.53
N GLY A 113 -4.07 -19.00 -0.88
CA GLY A 113 -3.80 -19.62 -2.17
C GLY A 113 -3.30 -18.68 -3.25
N ALA A 114 -2.82 -17.48 -2.92
CA ALA A 114 -2.21 -16.59 -3.92
C ALA A 114 -0.92 -17.21 -4.48
N ASP A 115 -0.75 -17.19 -5.80
CA ASP A 115 0.44 -17.73 -6.49
C ASP A 115 1.65 -16.79 -6.47
N PHE A 116 1.41 -15.48 -6.38
CA PHE A 116 2.43 -14.44 -6.32
C PHE A 116 1.96 -13.26 -5.46
N VAL A 117 2.90 -12.42 -5.05
CA VAL A 117 2.66 -11.16 -4.32
C VAL A 117 3.22 -10.00 -5.13
N GLU A 118 2.42 -8.96 -5.32
CA GLU A 118 2.85 -7.68 -5.88
C GLU A 118 3.14 -6.68 -4.75
N ILE A 119 4.37 -6.16 -4.69
CA ILE A 119 4.73 -5.05 -3.80
C ILE A 119 4.36 -3.74 -4.45
N HIS A 120 3.45 -2.98 -3.83
CA HIS A 120 3.02 -1.69 -4.37
C HIS A 120 3.96 -0.55 -3.93
N ALA A 121 4.96 -0.23 -4.76
CA ALA A 121 5.90 0.87 -4.56
C ALA A 121 5.79 1.94 -5.66
N ALA A 122 4.56 2.33 -5.99
CA ALA A 122 4.24 3.29 -7.04
C ALA A 122 3.05 4.18 -6.66
N HIS A 123 2.62 5.04 -7.59
CA HIS A 123 1.44 5.92 -7.46
C HIS A 123 1.44 6.86 -6.24
N GLY A 124 2.61 7.23 -5.71
CA GLY A 124 2.70 8.15 -4.58
C GLY A 124 2.26 7.56 -3.23
N TYR A 125 1.98 6.26 -3.14
CA TYR A 125 1.72 5.58 -1.87
C TYR A 125 2.98 5.44 -1.03
N LEU A 126 2.84 4.90 0.19
CA LEU A 126 3.88 4.89 1.22
C LEU A 126 5.28 4.50 0.72
N LEU A 127 5.45 3.34 0.09
CA LEU A 127 6.78 2.93 -0.39
C LEU A 127 7.31 3.86 -1.49
N SER A 128 6.44 4.39 -2.34
CA SER A 128 6.79 5.38 -3.36
C SER A 128 7.19 6.73 -2.75
N SER A 129 6.58 7.13 -1.62
CA SER A 129 6.92 8.39 -0.95
C SER A 129 8.27 8.29 -0.24
N PHE A 130 8.65 7.12 0.31
CA PHE A 130 10.01 6.89 0.83
C PHE A 130 11.09 7.01 -0.26
N LEU A 131 10.81 6.57 -1.49
CA LEU A 131 11.74 6.66 -2.62
C LEU A 131 11.98 8.10 -3.10
N SER A 132 10.94 8.93 -3.03
CA SER A 132 10.94 10.27 -3.62
C SER A 132 11.61 11.32 -2.72
N PRO A 133 12.63 12.06 -3.20
CA PRO A 133 13.24 13.15 -2.44
C PRO A 133 12.26 14.33 -2.21
N ALA A 134 11.19 14.44 -3.01
CA ALA A 134 10.19 15.48 -2.80
C ALA A 134 9.31 15.21 -1.57
N ALA A 135 9.08 13.94 -1.24
CA ALA A 135 8.21 13.52 -0.15
C ALA A 135 8.99 13.06 1.10
N ASN A 136 10.24 12.60 0.93
CA ASN A 136 11.09 12.09 2.01
C ASN A 136 12.26 13.05 2.31
N GLN A 137 12.08 13.86 3.35
CA GLN A 137 13.07 14.79 3.90
C GLN A 137 13.65 14.29 5.24
N ARG A 138 13.64 12.98 5.49
CA ARG A 138 14.23 12.42 6.72
C ARG A 138 15.75 12.54 6.68
N ASP A 139 16.33 12.69 7.87
CA ASP A 139 17.78 12.76 8.13
C ASP A 139 18.33 11.47 8.76
N ASP A 140 17.50 10.43 8.90
CA ASP A 140 17.88 9.12 9.42
C ASP A 140 18.22 8.10 8.30
N GLU A 141 18.43 6.83 8.67
CA GLU A 141 18.78 5.76 7.74
C GLU A 141 17.71 5.45 6.68
N TYR A 142 16.52 6.06 6.76
CA TYR A 142 15.44 5.92 5.79
C TYR A 142 15.26 7.15 4.89
N GLY A 143 16.09 8.19 5.02
CA GLY A 143 16.06 9.36 4.13
C GLY A 143 17.43 9.93 3.78
N GLY A 144 17.43 11.08 3.11
CA GLY A 144 18.64 11.67 2.54
C GLY A 144 19.08 10.95 1.26
N GLY A 145 20.25 10.30 1.29
CA GLY A 145 20.86 9.66 0.12
C GLY A 145 20.02 8.55 -0.52
N PHE A 146 20.31 8.22 -1.78
CA PHE A 146 19.59 7.19 -2.54
C PHE A 146 19.49 5.85 -1.79
N GLU A 147 20.62 5.36 -1.26
CA GLU A 147 20.70 4.09 -0.51
C GLU A 147 19.77 4.04 0.70
N ASN A 148 19.58 5.16 1.39
CA ASN A 148 18.67 5.25 2.52
C ASN A 148 17.20 5.28 2.07
N ARG A 149 16.89 6.01 0.99
CA ARG A 149 15.51 6.11 0.46
C ARG A 149 15.01 4.77 -0.09
N ILE A 150 15.89 3.95 -0.67
CA ILE A 150 15.52 2.61 -1.16
C ILE A 150 15.48 1.55 -0.06
N ARG A 151 15.99 1.85 1.15
CA ARG A 151 16.14 0.88 2.24
C ARG A 151 14.83 0.17 2.58
N LEU A 152 13.78 0.93 2.90
CA LEU A 152 12.49 0.36 3.29
C LEU A 152 11.87 -0.50 2.15
N PRO A 153 11.77 -0.03 0.90
CA PRO A 153 11.33 -0.87 -0.22
C PRO A 153 12.15 -2.16 -0.39
N LEU A 154 13.47 -2.11 -0.23
CA LEU A 154 14.33 -3.30 -0.32
C LEU A 154 14.09 -4.27 0.85
N GLU A 155 13.97 -3.77 2.07
CA GLU A 155 13.66 -4.57 3.25
C GLU A 155 12.30 -5.28 3.09
N ILE A 156 11.28 -4.59 2.57
CA ILE A 156 9.97 -5.17 2.27
C ILE A 156 10.08 -6.26 1.20
N ALA A 157 10.87 -6.04 0.14
CA ALA A 157 11.13 -7.08 -0.87
C ALA A 157 11.82 -8.32 -0.28
N GLN A 158 12.83 -8.12 0.57
CA GLN A 158 13.53 -9.20 1.25
C GLN A 158 12.61 -9.95 2.23
N LEU A 159 11.79 -9.24 3.00
CA LEU A 159 10.83 -9.83 3.93
C LEU A 159 9.77 -10.65 3.20
N THR A 160 9.30 -10.16 2.04
CA THR A 160 8.35 -10.90 1.21
C THR A 160 8.97 -12.20 0.71
N ARG A 161 10.20 -12.13 0.16
CA ARG A 161 10.94 -13.31 -0.31
C ARG A 161 11.29 -14.30 0.80
N LYS A 162 11.52 -13.84 2.04
CA LYS A 162 11.73 -14.72 3.20
C LYS A 162 10.43 -15.39 3.66
N SER A 163 9.29 -14.73 3.46
CA SER A 163 7.99 -15.23 3.89
C SER A 163 7.33 -16.18 2.88
N ASP A 164 7.72 -16.09 1.61
CA ASP A 164 7.26 -16.95 0.52
C ASP A 164 8.38 -17.19 -0.50
N SER A 165 8.66 -18.45 -0.80
CA SER A 165 9.67 -18.84 -1.80
C SER A 165 9.15 -18.82 -3.24
N ARG A 166 7.85 -18.56 -3.44
CA ARG A 166 7.19 -18.45 -4.75
C ARG A 166 7.45 -17.09 -5.42
N ALA A 167 6.92 -16.88 -6.63
CA ALA A 167 7.27 -15.75 -7.48
C ALA A 167 6.92 -14.38 -6.85
N LEU A 168 7.89 -13.45 -6.87
CA LEU A 168 7.76 -12.09 -6.34
C LEU A 168 7.74 -11.08 -7.50
N HIS A 169 6.77 -10.16 -7.51
CA HIS A 169 6.71 -9.04 -8.43
C HIS A 169 6.70 -7.71 -7.67
N THR A 170 7.40 -6.70 -8.16
CA THR A 170 7.41 -5.36 -7.56
C THR A 170 6.94 -4.34 -8.57
N ARG A 171 5.94 -3.54 -8.20
CA ARG A 171 5.46 -2.44 -9.03
C ARG A 171 6.11 -1.13 -8.59
N THR A 172 6.95 -0.57 -9.44
CA THR A 172 7.66 0.69 -9.21
C THR A 172 7.36 1.70 -10.32
N TRP A 173 7.40 2.98 -9.99
CA TRP A 173 7.42 4.04 -11.00
C TRP A 173 8.85 4.21 -11.56
N GLN A 174 8.99 4.26 -12.88
CA GLN A 174 10.25 4.67 -13.54
C GLN A 174 10.17 6.17 -13.86
N PRO A 175 11.06 7.02 -13.32
CA PRO A 175 11.27 8.34 -13.88
C PRO A 175 11.83 8.20 -15.29
N SER A 176 11.34 9.01 -16.23
CA SER A 176 12.09 9.30 -17.45
C SER A 176 13.42 9.91 -17.03
N LEU A 177 14.53 9.24 -17.38
CA LEU A 177 15.85 9.83 -17.30
C LEU A 177 15.97 10.81 -18.47
N GLU A 178 15.53 12.05 -18.25
CA GLU A 178 15.87 13.22 -19.06
C GLU A 178 16.47 14.30 -18.14
#